data_AF-A0A357FY00-F1
#
_entry.id   AF-A0A357FY00-F1
#
_cell.length_a   1.000
_cell.length_b   1.000
_cell.length_c   1.000
_cell.angle_alpha   90.00
_cell.angle_beta   90.00
_cell.angle_gamma   90.00
#
_symmetry.space_group_name_H-M   'P 1'
#
loop_
_entity.id
_entity.type
_entity.pdbx_description
1 polymer ?
#
loop_
_entity_poly.entity_id
_entity_poly.type
_entity_poly.pdbx_seq_one_letter_code
_entity_poly.pdbx_strand_id
1 'polypeptide(L)'
;MNYLKAINNFKGVISTLAPDPSWTTSEAVERARADVAEHLDEDIAALAQEAEFMFSTDVEVKSHTRQMVDLLRRWHVAPRRPTLAAIVCTAVDHFGLREREDLVRAALMAGVLGEVKNTLAYHNNMHYRIVLLQIICLIVRHNNIYADTSNAFDAEQIAMLMIAACIHDLGHDGQGNIVNDSHISGRLEKRAFQLARPYLIAAGYSNEGRLSDLKTMILCTDVSPLYDPRNPAAQMKAAYKYHFQGGKGNPLPYLGRGLESLANRPDIALMGLVLHEADIAASAGLDYSVTKFETRLYRDEIAQQEAGPQNVLDFLDEVCQRQMLSGAGQKLYGANLARICALAEDGVKNGNKPFTRPEDSEFLSSARKQNQ
;
A
#
# COMPACT_ATOMS: atom_id res chain seq x y z
N MET A 1 -20.40 -15.39 -3.15
CA MET A 1 -19.70 -15.31 -4.46
C MET A 1 -18.70 -16.47 -4.55
N ASN A 2 -18.55 -17.10 -5.72
CA ASN A 2 -17.48 -18.08 -5.98
C ASN A 2 -16.28 -17.32 -6.60
N TYR A 3 -15.20 -17.15 -5.84
CA TYR A 3 -14.05 -16.32 -6.24
C TYR A 3 -13.33 -16.88 -7.46
N LEU A 4 -13.06 -18.18 -7.49
CA LEU A 4 -12.40 -18.84 -8.62
C LEU A 4 -13.19 -18.65 -9.92
N LYS A 5 -14.53 -18.79 -9.87
CA LYS A 5 -15.40 -18.52 -11.01
C LYS A 5 -15.28 -17.06 -11.48
N ALA A 6 -15.27 -16.11 -10.55
CA ALA A 6 -15.12 -14.69 -10.88
C ALA A 6 -13.78 -14.38 -11.55
N ILE A 7 -12.67 -14.92 -11.02
CA ILE A 7 -11.33 -14.75 -11.57
C ILE A 7 -11.23 -15.41 -12.96
N ASN A 8 -11.79 -16.60 -13.15
CA ASN A 8 -11.80 -17.26 -14.46
C ASN A 8 -12.62 -16.47 -15.51
N ASN A 9 -13.68 -15.78 -15.10
CA ASN A 9 -14.46 -14.92 -16.00
C ASN A 9 -13.67 -13.70 -16.49
N PHE A 10 -12.58 -13.30 -15.82
CA PHE A 10 -11.72 -12.21 -16.29
C PHE A 10 -10.96 -12.53 -17.58
N LYS A 11 -10.83 -13.81 -17.96
CA LYS A 11 -10.22 -14.20 -19.24
C LYS A 11 -10.90 -13.51 -20.43
N GLY A 12 -12.24 -13.48 -20.44
CA GLY A 12 -13.01 -12.80 -21.48
C GLY A 12 -12.75 -11.30 -21.48
N VAL A 13 -12.70 -10.68 -20.28
CA VAL A 13 -12.39 -9.26 -20.11
C VAL A 13 -11.00 -8.91 -20.66
N ILE A 14 -9.96 -9.61 -20.21
CA ILE A 14 -8.56 -9.35 -20.59
C ILE A 14 -8.40 -9.48 -22.11
N SER A 15 -9.04 -10.46 -22.74
CA SER A 15 -8.96 -10.67 -24.19
C SER A 15 -9.56 -9.55 -25.03
N THR A 16 -10.43 -8.72 -24.45
CA THR A 16 -11.10 -7.62 -25.17
C THR A 16 -10.38 -6.28 -25.04
N LEU A 17 -9.42 -6.17 -24.14
CA LEU A 17 -8.68 -4.94 -23.87
C LEU A 17 -7.43 -4.87 -24.73
N ALA A 18 -7.21 -3.71 -25.36
CA ALA A 18 -5.96 -3.44 -26.06
C ALA A 18 -4.81 -3.38 -25.04
N PRO A 19 -3.69 -4.10 -25.26
CA PRO A 19 -2.54 -4.01 -24.38
C PRO A 19 -1.94 -2.60 -24.41
N ASP A 20 -1.46 -2.13 -23.26
CA ASP A 20 -0.65 -0.91 -23.22
C ASP A 20 0.83 -1.32 -23.41
N PRO A 21 1.43 -1.01 -24.58
CA PRO A 21 2.80 -1.44 -24.89
C PRO A 21 3.84 -0.82 -23.95
N SER A 22 3.48 0.23 -23.21
CA SER A 22 4.37 0.84 -22.23
C SER A 22 4.43 0.09 -20.91
N TRP A 23 3.50 -0.82 -20.62
CA TRP A 23 3.46 -1.58 -19.36
C TRP A 23 3.67 -3.08 -19.58
N THR A 24 2.71 -3.73 -20.24
CA THR A 24 2.70 -5.19 -20.34
C THR A 24 1.77 -5.69 -21.45
N THR A 25 1.93 -6.96 -21.83
CA THR A 25 1.08 -7.59 -22.86
C THR A 25 -0.15 -8.24 -22.24
N SER A 26 -1.23 -8.41 -23.01
CA SER A 26 -2.43 -9.12 -22.55
C SER A 26 -2.10 -10.55 -22.11
N GLU A 27 -1.10 -11.20 -22.72
CA GLU A 27 -0.62 -12.53 -22.29
C GLU A 27 0.02 -12.50 -20.90
N ALA A 28 0.67 -11.41 -20.51
CA ALA A 28 1.24 -11.30 -19.16
C ALA A 28 0.15 -11.16 -18.09
N VAL A 29 -0.90 -10.39 -18.36
CA VAL A 29 -2.07 -10.27 -17.49
C VAL A 29 -2.81 -11.62 -17.41
N GLU A 30 -2.99 -12.32 -18.53
CA GLU A 30 -3.60 -13.64 -18.54
C GLU A 30 -2.77 -14.70 -17.79
N ARG A 31 -1.43 -14.63 -17.86
CA ARG A 31 -0.56 -15.48 -17.04
C ARG A 31 -0.71 -15.20 -15.54
N ALA A 32 -0.76 -13.94 -15.13
CA ALA A 32 -1.01 -13.57 -13.73
C ALA A 32 -2.38 -14.09 -13.26
N ARG A 33 -3.43 -13.89 -14.07
CA ARG A 33 -4.77 -14.44 -13.79
C ARG A 33 -4.76 -15.96 -13.66
N ALA A 34 -4.07 -16.66 -14.55
CA ALA A 34 -3.98 -18.13 -14.53
C ALA A 34 -3.25 -18.63 -13.27
N ASP A 35 -2.10 -18.05 -12.93
CA ASP A 35 -1.36 -18.40 -11.70
C ASP A 35 -2.18 -18.15 -10.44
N VAL A 36 -2.89 -17.02 -10.37
CA VAL A 36 -3.82 -16.72 -9.28
C VAL A 36 -4.92 -17.78 -9.20
N ALA A 37 -5.56 -18.12 -10.32
CA ALA A 37 -6.66 -19.08 -10.34
C ALA A 37 -6.21 -20.50 -9.96
N GLU A 38 -5.01 -20.89 -10.36
CA GLU A 38 -4.43 -22.21 -10.07
C GLU A 38 -4.21 -22.43 -8.57
N HIS A 39 -3.83 -21.39 -7.84
CA HIS A 39 -3.36 -21.52 -6.46
C HIS A 39 -4.24 -20.81 -5.42
N LEU A 40 -5.38 -20.23 -5.84
CA LEU A 40 -6.21 -19.39 -4.98
C LEU A 40 -6.61 -20.07 -3.67
N ASP A 41 -7.07 -21.33 -3.75
CA ASP A 41 -7.58 -22.05 -2.58
C ASP A 41 -6.45 -22.38 -1.59
N GLU A 42 -5.27 -22.74 -2.08
CA GLU A 42 -4.08 -22.98 -1.25
C GLU A 42 -3.61 -21.70 -0.56
N ASP A 43 -3.57 -20.58 -1.30
CA ASP A 43 -3.17 -19.28 -0.77
C ASP A 43 -4.17 -18.78 0.29
N ILE A 44 -5.49 -18.97 0.09
CA ILE A 44 -6.53 -18.64 1.09
C ILE A 44 -6.37 -19.53 2.34
N ALA A 45 -6.14 -20.83 2.17
CA ALA A 45 -5.94 -21.74 3.29
C ALA A 45 -4.68 -21.39 4.11
N ALA A 46 -3.60 -20.95 3.46
CA ALA A 46 -2.40 -20.46 4.13
C ALA A 46 -2.69 -19.19 4.95
N LEU A 47 -3.45 -18.24 4.39
CA LEU A 47 -3.84 -17.00 5.08
C LEU A 47 -4.76 -17.24 6.28
N ALA A 48 -5.58 -18.28 6.27
CA ALA A 48 -6.45 -18.62 7.40
C ALA A 48 -5.67 -18.85 8.71
N GLN A 49 -4.40 -19.29 8.62
CA GLN A 49 -3.51 -19.47 9.77
C GLN A 49 -2.99 -18.14 10.34
N GLU A 50 -2.99 -17.09 9.52
CA GLU A 50 -2.52 -15.74 9.87
C GLU A 50 -3.68 -14.77 10.18
N ALA A 51 -4.90 -15.15 9.79
CA ALA A 51 -6.10 -14.33 9.88
C ALA A 51 -6.35 -13.79 11.30
N GLU A 52 -6.05 -14.58 12.33
CA GLU A 52 -6.27 -14.19 13.72
C GLU A 52 -5.62 -12.84 14.04
N PHE A 53 -4.33 -12.66 13.74
CA PHE A 53 -3.66 -11.40 14.06
C PHE A 53 -3.93 -10.31 13.03
N MET A 54 -4.11 -10.66 11.74
CA MET A 54 -4.41 -9.70 10.67
C MET A 54 -5.68 -8.90 10.95
N PHE A 55 -6.67 -9.57 11.56
CA PHE A 55 -7.98 -9.01 11.82
C PHE A 55 -8.26 -8.75 13.31
N SER A 56 -7.26 -8.87 14.19
CA SER A 56 -7.48 -8.66 15.61
C SER A 56 -7.47 -7.18 16.03
N THR A 57 -8.44 -6.82 16.84
CA THR A 57 -8.49 -5.55 17.58
C THR A 57 -7.83 -5.64 18.96
N ASP A 58 -7.64 -6.84 19.49
CA ASP A 58 -7.30 -7.09 20.90
C ASP A 58 -5.84 -7.46 21.13
N VAL A 59 -5.05 -7.59 20.06
CA VAL A 59 -3.61 -7.88 20.17
C VAL A 59 -2.84 -6.62 20.56
N GLU A 60 -2.04 -6.75 21.62
CA GLU A 60 -1.04 -5.76 22.03
C GLU A 60 -0.14 -5.36 20.86
N VAL A 61 0.06 -4.04 20.66
CA VAL A 61 0.77 -3.49 19.49
C VAL A 61 2.15 -4.14 19.30
N LYS A 62 2.90 -4.35 20.38
CA LYS A 62 4.22 -5.00 20.34
C LYS A 62 4.14 -6.46 19.84
N SER A 63 3.09 -7.19 20.21
CA SER A 63 2.84 -8.55 19.74
C SER A 63 2.42 -8.56 18.27
N HIS A 64 1.54 -7.63 17.88
CA HIS A 64 1.11 -7.45 16.50
C HIS A 64 2.30 -7.14 15.59
N THR A 65 3.16 -6.18 15.98
CA THR A 65 4.39 -5.85 15.24
C THR A 65 5.30 -7.06 15.07
N ARG A 66 5.50 -7.87 16.11
CA ARG A 66 6.34 -9.07 16.00
C ARG A 66 5.77 -10.06 14.99
N GLN A 67 4.48 -10.38 15.09
CA GLN A 67 3.80 -11.31 14.18
C GLN A 67 3.83 -10.80 12.73
N MET A 68 3.62 -9.50 12.53
CA MET A 68 3.74 -8.85 11.23
C MET A 68 5.16 -8.99 10.66
N VAL A 69 6.19 -8.65 11.44
CA VAL A 69 7.60 -8.77 11.01
C VAL A 69 7.94 -10.23 10.69
N ASP A 70 7.47 -11.19 11.48
CA ASP A 70 7.71 -12.62 11.25
C ASP A 70 6.98 -13.13 9.99
N LEU A 71 5.76 -12.67 9.72
CA LEU A 71 5.03 -12.96 8.48
C LEU A 71 5.76 -12.39 7.26
N LEU A 72 6.13 -11.11 7.29
CA LEU A 72 6.84 -10.48 6.18
C LEU A 72 8.18 -11.15 5.89
N ARG A 73 8.89 -11.60 6.93
CA ARG A 73 10.12 -12.36 6.78
C ARG A 73 9.87 -13.68 6.06
N ARG A 74 8.84 -14.44 6.48
CA ARG A 74 8.47 -15.70 5.82
C ARG A 74 8.11 -15.47 4.35
N TRP A 75 7.33 -14.45 4.04
CA TRP A 75 6.94 -14.14 2.65
C TRP A 75 8.12 -13.74 1.75
N HIS A 76 9.16 -13.12 2.30
CA HIS A 76 10.37 -12.79 1.55
C HIS A 76 11.25 -14.00 1.22
N VAL A 77 11.28 -15.02 2.08
CA VAL A 77 12.14 -16.21 1.90
C VAL A 77 11.41 -17.41 1.33
N ALA A 78 10.08 -17.43 1.39
CA ALA A 78 9.28 -18.53 0.88
C ALA A 78 9.33 -18.59 -0.66
N PRO A 79 9.40 -19.80 -1.24
CA PRO A 79 9.36 -19.95 -2.70
C PRO A 79 8.03 -19.48 -3.30
N ARG A 80 6.95 -19.54 -2.50
CA ARG A 80 5.62 -19.08 -2.82
C ARG A 80 5.03 -18.34 -1.62
N ARG A 81 4.22 -17.31 -1.91
CA ARG A 81 3.53 -16.47 -0.94
C ARG A 81 2.09 -16.25 -1.42
N PRO A 82 1.14 -15.98 -0.51
CA PRO A 82 -0.25 -15.75 -0.90
C PRO A 82 -0.36 -14.66 -1.96
N THR A 83 -1.21 -14.88 -2.96
CA THR A 83 -1.53 -13.85 -3.97
C THR A 83 -2.34 -12.70 -3.35
N LEU A 84 -2.22 -11.51 -3.93
CA LEU A 84 -3.05 -10.34 -3.60
C LEU A 84 -4.54 -10.68 -3.69
N ALA A 85 -4.94 -11.46 -4.70
CA ALA A 85 -6.32 -11.92 -4.84
C ALA A 85 -6.77 -12.79 -3.64
N ALA A 86 -5.91 -13.68 -3.12
CA ALA A 86 -6.22 -14.46 -1.93
C ALA A 86 -6.35 -13.57 -0.67
N ILE A 87 -5.49 -12.55 -0.53
CA ILE A 87 -5.59 -11.56 0.55
C ILE A 87 -6.91 -10.78 0.44
N VAL A 88 -7.29 -10.34 -0.76
CA VAL A 88 -8.59 -9.69 -1.03
C VAL A 88 -9.75 -10.62 -0.70
N CYS A 89 -9.74 -11.88 -1.13
CA CYS A 89 -10.81 -12.85 -0.81
C CYS A 89 -11.00 -12.99 0.71
N THR A 90 -9.90 -13.12 1.44
CA THR A 90 -9.90 -13.26 2.91
C THR A 90 -10.49 -12.02 3.57
N ALA A 91 -10.12 -10.81 3.10
CA ALA A 91 -10.66 -9.56 3.60
C ALA A 91 -12.15 -9.36 3.23
N VAL A 92 -12.57 -9.73 2.02
CA VAL A 92 -13.98 -9.69 1.59
C VAL A 92 -14.85 -10.56 2.49
N ASP A 93 -14.36 -11.74 2.87
CA ASP A 93 -15.04 -12.65 3.80
C ASP A 93 -15.12 -12.05 5.20
N HIS A 94 -14.01 -11.52 5.70
CA HIS A 94 -13.96 -10.90 7.03
C HIS A 94 -14.89 -9.68 7.16
N PHE A 95 -14.86 -8.77 6.18
CA PHE A 95 -15.67 -7.54 6.20
C PHE A 95 -17.10 -7.72 5.66
N GLY A 96 -17.50 -8.94 5.28
CA GLY A 96 -18.86 -9.23 4.83
C GLY A 96 -19.24 -8.57 3.49
N LEU A 97 -18.29 -8.37 2.57
CA LEU A 97 -18.52 -7.60 1.33
C LEU A 97 -19.18 -8.40 0.19
N ARG A 98 -19.51 -9.68 0.42
CA ARG A 98 -19.96 -10.63 -0.62
C ARG A 98 -21.20 -10.20 -1.41
N GLU A 99 -22.04 -9.35 -0.85
CA GLU A 99 -23.27 -8.86 -1.50
C GLU A 99 -23.00 -7.71 -2.49
N ARG A 100 -21.81 -7.10 -2.44
CA ARG A 100 -21.40 -6.01 -3.34
C ARG A 100 -20.56 -6.55 -4.50
N GLU A 101 -21.19 -7.32 -5.37
CA GLU A 101 -20.49 -8.05 -6.45
C GLU A 101 -19.64 -7.15 -7.36
N ASP A 102 -20.10 -5.93 -7.65
CA ASP A 102 -19.34 -4.96 -8.46
C ASP A 102 -18.01 -4.58 -7.78
N LEU A 103 -18.06 -4.28 -6.48
CA LEU A 103 -16.90 -3.93 -5.68
C LEU A 103 -15.93 -5.11 -5.51
N VAL A 104 -16.46 -6.29 -5.21
CA VAL A 104 -15.65 -7.50 -5.02
C VAL A 104 -14.95 -7.89 -6.33
N ARG A 105 -15.65 -7.85 -7.47
CA ARG A 105 -15.03 -8.10 -8.77
C ARG A 105 -13.93 -7.09 -9.09
N ALA A 106 -14.15 -5.82 -8.77
CA ALA A 106 -13.14 -4.78 -8.96
C ALA A 106 -11.88 -5.02 -8.11
N ALA A 107 -12.05 -5.36 -6.82
CA ALA A 107 -10.96 -5.68 -5.92
C ALA A 107 -10.19 -6.94 -6.35
N LEU A 108 -10.89 -7.99 -6.83
CA LEU A 108 -10.25 -9.19 -7.37
C LEU A 108 -9.47 -8.90 -8.66
N MET A 109 -10.04 -8.09 -9.56
CA MET A 109 -9.34 -7.65 -10.76
C MET A 109 -8.08 -6.86 -10.39
N ALA A 110 -8.19 -5.91 -9.46
CA ALA A 110 -7.05 -5.15 -8.93
C ALA A 110 -5.97 -6.08 -8.35
N GLY A 111 -6.36 -7.09 -7.57
CA GLY A 111 -5.45 -8.12 -7.07
C GLY A 111 -4.74 -8.89 -8.19
N VAL A 112 -5.44 -9.28 -9.26
CA VAL A 112 -4.84 -9.93 -10.43
C VAL A 112 -3.85 -9.01 -11.15
N LEU A 113 -4.19 -7.73 -11.34
CA LEU A 113 -3.29 -6.77 -11.98
C LEU A 113 -2.00 -6.57 -11.17
N GLY A 114 -2.11 -6.52 -9.84
CA GLY A 114 -0.97 -6.46 -8.93
C GLY A 114 -0.11 -7.73 -8.91
N GLU A 115 -0.54 -8.83 -9.54
CA GLU A 115 0.28 -10.05 -9.73
C GLU A 115 0.98 -10.11 -11.09
N VAL A 116 0.77 -9.14 -11.97
CA VAL A 116 1.60 -9.00 -13.17
C VAL A 116 3.04 -8.83 -12.73
N LYS A 117 3.92 -9.73 -13.20
CA LYS A 117 5.31 -9.81 -12.76
C LYS A 117 6.01 -8.46 -12.85
N ASN A 118 6.52 -7.99 -11.72
CA ASN A 118 7.31 -6.79 -11.57
C ASN A 118 8.64 -7.15 -10.88
N THR A 119 9.75 -6.79 -11.52
CA THR A 119 11.11 -7.18 -11.09
C THR A 119 11.91 -6.04 -10.47
N LEU A 120 11.27 -4.90 -10.17
CA LEU A 120 11.92 -3.82 -9.44
C LEU A 120 12.36 -4.27 -8.04
N ALA A 121 13.36 -3.59 -7.48
CA ALA A 121 13.90 -4.00 -6.18
C ALA A 121 12.93 -3.70 -5.04
N TYR A 122 12.27 -2.54 -5.06
CA TYR A 122 11.33 -2.11 -4.02
C TYR A 122 9.88 -2.17 -4.50
N HIS A 123 9.51 -1.40 -5.52
CA HIS A 123 8.13 -1.29 -6.03
C HIS A 123 7.76 -2.53 -6.88
N ASN A 124 7.75 -3.71 -6.27
CA ASN A 124 7.44 -5.00 -6.88
C ASN A 124 6.19 -5.66 -6.27
N ASN A 125 5.86 -6.87 -6.70
CA ASN A 125 4.65 -7.58 -6.23
C ASN A 125 4.66 -7.87 -4.71
N MET A 126 5.82 -7.88 -4.05
CA MET A 126 5.92 -8.03 -2.59
C MET A 126 5.53 -6.74 -1.87
N HIS A 127 5.97 -5.58 -2.37
CA HIS A 127 5.51 -4.27 -1.86
C HIS A 127 3.99 -4.17 -1.87
N TYR A 128 3.34 -4.53 -2.98
CA TYR A 128 1.88 -4.47 -3.06
C TYR A 128 1.18 -5.35 -2.00
N ARG A 129 1.74 -6.53 -1.69
CA ARG A 129 1.22 -7.42 -0.64
C ARG A 129 1.36 -6.80 0.74
N ILE A 130 2.51 -6.17 1.00
CA ILE A 130 2.77 -5.45 2.24
C ILE A 130 1.75 -4.32 2.40
N VAL A 131 1.58 -3.47 1.39
CA VAL A 131 0.64 -2.34 1.43
C VAL A 131 -0.80 -2.80 1.63
N LEU A 132 -1.27 -3.82 0.89
CA LEU A 132 -2.61 -4.38 1.07
C LEU A 132 -2.82 -4.94 2.48
N LEU A 133 -1.82 -5.64 3.02
CA LEU A 133 -1.86 -6.16 4.38
C LEU A 133 -1.94 -5.03 5.42
N GLN A 134 -1.15 -3.96 5.26
CA GLN A 134 -1.21 -2.80 6.16
C GLN A 134 -2.54 -2.05 6.05
N ILE A 135 -3.12 -1.94 4.85
CA ILE A 135 -4.47 -1.40 4.64
C ILE A 135 -5.50 -2.18 5.45
N ILE A 136 -5.46 -3.52 5.41
CA ILE A 136 -6.41 -4.36 6.15
C ILE A 136 -6.29 -4.11 7.66
N CYS A 137 -5.07 -4.11 8.20
CA CYS A 137 -4.84 -3.84 9.62
C CYS A 137 -5.31 -2.43 10.03
N LEU A 138 -5.09 -1.43 9.17
CA LEU A 138 -5.55 -0.06 9.40
C LEU A 138 -7.08 0.05 9.37
N ILE A 139 -7.75 -0.61 8.43
CA ILE A 139 -9.22 -0.66 8.35
C ILE A 139 -9.80 -1.27 9.62
N VAL A 140 -9.30 -2.43 10.04
CA VAL A 140 -9.75 -3.12 11.28
C VAL A 140 -9.60 -2.19 12.47
N ARG A 141 -8.44 -1.54 12.61
CA ARG A 141 -8.18 -0.64 13.73
C ARG A 141 -9.06 0.60 13.69
N HIS A 142 -9.22 1.20 12.50
CA HIS A 142 -10.06 2.38 12.30
C HIS A 142 -11.52 2.08 12.64
N ASN A 143 -12.09 1.02 12.08
CA ASN A 143 -13.48 0.65 12.32
C ASN A 143 -13.74 0.28 13.78
N ASN A 144 -12.76 -0.29 14.48
CA ASN A 144 -12.85 -0.50 15.92
C ASN A 144 -12.83 0.81 16.72
N ILE A 145 -11.98 1.78 16.37
CA ILE A 145 -11.94 3.09 17.04
C ILE A 145 -13.27 3.84 16.86
N TYR A 146 -13.87 3.75 15.67
CA TYR A 146 -15.06 4.47 15.28
C TYR A 146 -16.32 3.58 15.25
N ALA A 147 -16.31 2.47 16.00
CA ALA A 147 -17.43 1.54 16.07
C ALA A 147 -18.73 2.28 16.42
N ASP A 148 -19.81 1.92 15.75
CA ASP A 148 -21.15 2.52 15.92
C ASP A 148 -21.25 4.01 15.56
N THR A 149 -20.24 4.58 14.88
CA THR A 149 -20.29 5.95 14.36
C THR A 149 -20.33 6.00 12.83
N SER A 150 -20.77 7.13 12.27
CA SER A 150 -20.72 7.39 10.83
C SER A 150 -19.29 7.56 10.27
N ASN A 151 -18.27 7.53 11.13
CA ASN A 151 -16.86 7.67 10.72
C ASN A 151 -16.19 6.32 10.47
N ALA A 152 -16.84 5.19 10.80
CA ALA A 152 -16.35 3.87 10.40
C ALA A 152 -16.41 3.72 8.87
N PHE A 153 -15.44 3.01 8.30
CA PHE A 153 -15.46 2.71 6.88
C PHE A 153 -16.58 1.75 6.53
N ASP A 154 -17.38 2.13 5.53
CA ASP A 154 -18.40 1.26 4.95
C ASP A 154 -17.82 0.25 3.93
N ALA A 155 -18.68 -0.61 3.41
CA ALA A 155 -18.31 -1.64 2.44
C ALA A 155 -17.67 -1.07 1.15
N GLU A 156 -18.08 0.12 0.72
CA GLU A 156 -17.57 0.76 -0.48
C GLU A 156 -16.18 1.34 -0.25
N GLN A 157 -15.99 2.02 0.87
CA GLN A 157 -14.71 2.60 1.28
C GLN A 157 -13.65 1.52 1.51
N ILE A 158 -14.03 0.42 2.18
CA ILE A 158 -13.15 -0.76 2.39
C ILE A 158 -12.72 -1.35 1.04
N ALA A 159 -13.65 -1.58 0.12
CA ALA A 159 -13.32 -2.12 -1.19
C ALA A 159 -12.42 -1.17 -1.99
N MET A 160 -12.68 0.13 -1.95
CA MET A 160 -11.88 1.14 -2.65
C MET A 160 -10.45 1.23 -2.12
N LEU A 161 -10.25 1.14 -0.79
CA LEU A 161 -8.92 1.06 -0.17
C LEU A 161 -8.15 -0.20 -0.63
N MET A 162 -8.80 -1.36 -0.68
CA MET A 162 -8.18 -2.59 -1.18
C MET A 162 -7.82 -2.50 -2.67
N ILE A 163 -8.72 -1.95 -3.49
CA ILE A 163 -8.45 -1.70 -4.92
C ILE A 163 -7.23 -0.80 -5.06
N ALA A 164 -7.19 0.34 -4.35
CA ALA A 164 -6.10 1.31 -4.42
C ALA A 164 -4.77 0.68 -4.00
N ALA A 165 -4.71 -0.06 -2.89
CA ALA A 165 -3.50 -0.75 -2.46
C ALA A 165 -2.94 -1.71 -3.51
N CYS A 166 -3.80 -2.46 -4.20
CA CYS A 166 -3.35 -3.42 -5.22
C CYS A 166 -2.79 -2.76 -6.48
N ILE A 167 -3.11 -1.50 -6.76
CA ILE A 167 -2.76 -0.85 -8.03
C ILE A 167 -1.98 0.46 -7.89
N HIS A 168 -1.74 1.00 -6.69
CA HIS A 168 -1.18 2.35 -6.52
C HIS A 168 0.13 2.57 -7.29
N ASP A 169 0.96 1.54 -7.39
CA ASP A 169 2.25 1.51 -8.09
C ASP A 169 2.23 0.66 -9.38
N LEU A 170 1.04 0.37 -9.93
CA LEU A 170 0.91 -0.47 -11.11
C LEU A 170 1.70 0.11 -12.29
N GLY A 171 2.63 -0.69 -12.84
CA GLY A 171 3.45 -0.27 -13.98
C GLY A 171 4.51 0.79 -13.62
N HIS A 172 4.93 0.85 -12.35
CA HIS A 172 6.12 1.58 -11.92
C HIS A 172 7.33 1.20 -12.78
N ASP A 173 8.14 2.20 -13.16
CA ASP A 173 9.25 2.03 -14.11
C ASP A 173 10.65 2.15 -13.47
N GLY A 174 10.69 2.23 -12.14
CA GLY A 174 11.93 2.37 -11.36
C GLY A 174 12.51 3.78 -11.37
N GLN A 175 11.85 4.72 -12.04
CA GLN A 175 12.24 6.12 -12.08
C GLN A 175 11.28 6.94 -11.23
N GLY A 176 11.79 7.99 -10.58
CA GLY A 176 10.91 8.92 -9.85
C GLY A 176 10.00 9.75 -10.77
N ASN A 177 9.35 10.75 -10.19
CA ASN A 177 8.50 11.70 -10.92
C ASN A 177 9.29 12.82 -11.63
N ILE A 178 10.62 12.74 -11.68
CA ILE A 178 11.49 13.66 -12.44
C ILE A 178 11.89 12.99 -13.75
N VAL A 179 11.53 13.60 -14.88
CA VAL A 179 11.86 13.13 -16.23
C VAL A 179 12.54 14.27 -16.98
N ASN A 180 13.72 14.02 -17.55
CA ASN A 180 14.52 15.05 -18.25
C ASN A 180 14.63 16.35 -17.44
N ASP A 181 15.06 16.23 -16.17
CA ASP A 181 15.22 17.33 -15.19
C ASP A 181 13.94 18.13 -14.85
N SER A 182 12.77 17.66 -15.28
CA SER A 182 11.48 18.29 -15.01
C SER A 182 10.64 17.40 -14.11
N HIS A 183 10.15 17.96 -12.99
CA HIS A 183 9.17 17.27 -12.14
C HIS A 183 7.80 17.25 -12.82
N ILE A 184 7.23 16.05 -12.93
CA ILE A 184 5.88 15.81 -13.43
C ILE A 184 5.06 15.27 -12.26
N SER A 185 4.34 16.17 -11.58
CA SER A 185 3.51 15.79 -10.42
C SER A 185 2.53 14.66 -10.74
N GLY A 186 2.55 13.62 -9.90
CA GLY A 186 1.68 12.47 -9.98
C GLY A 186 1.90 11.60 -11.21
N ARG A 187 3.08 11.60 -11.85
CA ARG A 187 3.31 10.88 -13.13
C ARG A 187 3.06 9.39 -12.97
N LEU A 188 3.71 8.76 -11.99
CA LEU A 188 3.59 7.33 -11.72
C LEU A 188 2.17 6.96 -11.26
N GLU A 189 1.59 7.76 -10.39
CA GLU A 189 0.27 7.57 -9.80
C GLU A 189 -0.83 7.68 -10.86
N LYS A 190 -0.72 8.65 -11.78
CA LYS A 190 -1.63 8.79 -12.93
C LYS A 190 -1.49 7.61 -13.88
N ARG A 191 -0.26 7.16 -14.15
CA ARG A 191 0.02 6.00 -14.99
C ARG A 191 -0.59 4.74 -14.40
N ALA A 192 -0.37 4.49 -13.11
CA ALA A 192 -0.94 3.35 -12.39
C ALA A 192 -2.47 3.30 -12.51
N PHE A 193 -3.14 4.42 -12.27
CA PHE A 193 -4.59 4.50 -12.48
C PHE A 193 -5.01 4.31 -13.94
N GLN A 194 -4.30 4.92 -14.90
CA GLN A 194 -4.62 4.80 -16.33
C GLN A 194 -4.53 3.36 -16.82
N LEU A 195 -3.52 2.61 -16.36
CA LEU A 195 -3.33 1.20 -16.69
C LEU A 195 -4.43 0.33 -16.08
N ALA A 196 -4.83 0.59 -14.82
CA ALA A 196 -5.85 -0.20 -14.12
C ALA A 196 -7.28 0.08 -14.60
N ARG A 197 -7.61 1.35 -14.89
CA ARG A 197 -8.97 1.82 -15.20
C ARG A 197 -9.74 0.95 -16.22
N PRO A 198 -9.20 0.60 -17.41
CA PRO A 198 -9.95 -0.21 -18.39
C PRO A 198 -10.35 -1.58 -17.84
N TYR A 199 -9.47 -2.22 -17.05
CA TYR A 199 -9.74 -3.51 -16.42
C TYR A 199 -10.79 -3.40 -15.31
N LEU A 200 -10.72 -2.35 -14.49
CA LEU A 200 -11.70 -2.08 -13.44
C LEU A 200 -13.10 -1.85 -14.02
N ILE A 201 -13.21 -1.03 -15.08
CA ILE A 201 -14.48 -0.79 -15.79
C ILE A 201 -15.04 -2.10 -16.33
N ALA A 202 -14.21 -2.90 -17.00
CA ALA A 202 -14.64 -4.17 -17.57
C ALA A 202 -14.98 -5.24 -16.50
N ALA A 203 -14.43 -5.10 -15.28
CA ALA A 203 -14.83 -5.90 -14.12
C ALA A 203 -16.17 -5.45 -13.49
N GLY A 204 -16.75 -4.32 -13.93
CA GLY A 204 -18.02 -3.77 -13.47
C GLY A 204 -17.90 -2.47 -12.65
N TYR A 205 -16.69 -1.96 -12.43
CA TYR A 205 -16.44 -0.74 -11.66
C TYR A 205 -16.47 0.51 -12.54
N SER A 206 -17.66 0.84 -13.07
CA SER A 206 -17.85 1.86 -14.10
C SER A 206 -18.39 3.19 -13.60
N ASN A 207 -18.60 3.37 -12.29
CA ASN A 207 -19.05 4.65 -11.75
C ASN A 207 -17.90 5.67 -11.81
N GLU A 208 -18.06 6.73 -12.62
CA GLU A 208 -17.01 7.73 -12.82
C GLU A 208 -16.66 8.52 -11.54
N GLY A 209 -17.61 8.70 -10.63
CA GLY A 209 -17.35 9.31 -9.32
C GLY A 209 -16.40 8.45 -8.49
N ARG A 210 -16.68 7.15 -8.38
CA ARG A 210 -15.81 6.18 -7.70
C ARG A 210 -14.43 6.05 -8.35
N LEU A 211 -14.37 6.09 -9.68
CA LEU A 211 -13.10 6.07 -10.42
C LEU A 211 -12.29 7.35 -10.18
N SER A 212 -12.95 8.51 -10.10
CA SER A 212 -12.31 9.78 -9.77
C SER A 212 -11.79 9.80 -8.33
N ASP A 213 -12.57 9.29 -7.38
CA ASP A 213 -12.17 9.17 -5.97
C ASP A 213 -10.96 8.23 -5.83
N LEU A 214 -10.98 7.07 -6.50
CA LEU A 214 -9.85 6.13 -6.55
C LEU A 214 -8.58 6.77 -7.11
N LYS A 215 -8.69 7.52 -8.22
CA LYS A 215 -7.56 8.27 -8.77
C LYS A 215 -7.00 9.29 -7.78
N THR A 216 -7.88 10.00 -7.06
CA THR A 216 -7.48 10.97 -6.04
C THR A 216 -6.70 10.29 -4.93
N MET A 217 -7.15 9.13 -4.44
CA MET A 217 -6.45 8.36 -3.41
C MET A 217 -5.05 7.95 -3.87
N ILE A 218 -4.93 7.41 -5.09
CA ILE A 218 -3.61 6.99 -5.63
C ILE A 218 -2.69 8.20 -5.79
N LEU A 219 -3.21 9.37 -6.21
CA LEU A 219 -2.39 10.60 -6.23
C LEU A 219 -1.84 10.97 -4.85
N CYS A 220 -2.52 10.62 -3.75
CA CYS A 220 -2.06 10.95 -2.39
C CYS A 220 -0.81 10.18 -1.96
N THR A 221 -0.36 9.17 -2.71
CA THR A 221 0.90 8.46 -2.47
C THR A 221 2.11 9.19 -3.05
N ASP A 222 1.92 10.18 -3.94
CA ASP A 222 3.02 10.98 -4.48
C ASP A 222 3.62 11.91 -3.42
N VAL A 223 4.84 11.59 -2.99
CA VAL A 223 5.63 12.35 -2.02
C VAL A 223 6.57 13.37 -2.67
N SER A 224 6.53 13.51 -4.00
CA SER A 224 7.50 14.29 -4.77
C SER A 224 6.96 15.67 -5.24
N PRO A 225 7.82 16.70 -5.32
CA PRO A 225 9.18 16.70 -4.80
C PRO A 225 9.18 16.69 -3.28
N LEU A 226 10.22 16.08 -2.68
CA LEU A 226 10.43 16.17 -1.24
C LEU A 226 10.56 17.65 -0.85
N TYR A 227 10.23 17.98 0.41
CA TYR A 227 10.21 19.35 0.95
C TYR A 227 9.20 20.33 0.33
N ASP A 228 8.49 19.98 -0.75
CA ASP A 228 7.50 20.88 -1.36
C ASP A 228 6.11 20.65 -0.73
N PRO A 229 5.53 21.62 0.00
CA PRO A 229 4.19 21.49 0.56
C PRO A 229 3.10 21.36 -0.51
N ARG A 230 3.43 21.57 -1.79
CA ARG A 230 2.56 21.36 -2.94
C ARG A 230 2.67 19.94 -3.49
N ASN A 231 3.47 19.03 -2.94
CA ASN A 231 3.37 17.63 -3.32
C ASN A 231 2.01 17.04 -2.88
N PRO A 232 1.45 16.07 -3.62
CA PRO A 232 0.12 15.53 -3.31
C PRO A 232 -0.04 14.96 -1.90
N ALA A 233 0.95 14.23 -1.38
CA ALA A 233 0.89 13.69 -0.02
C ALA A 233 0.79 14.80 1.04
N ALA A 234 1.57 15.87 0.92
CA ALA A 234 1.52 17.01 1.84
C ALA A 234 0.17 17.74 1.79
N GLN A 235 -0.39 17.93 0.60
CA GLN A 235 -1.71 18.53 0.43
C GLN A 235 -2.83 17.66 1.01
N MET A 236 -2.76 16.34 0.82
CA MET A 236 -3.68 15.39 1.45
C MET A 236 -3.60 15.48 2.99
N LYS A 237 -2.39 15.51 3.55
CA LYS A 237 -2.19 15.66 5.01
C LYS A 237 -2.77 16.98 5.50
N ALA A 238 -2.63 18.07 4.75
CA ALA A 238 -3.22 19.36 5.09
C ALA A 238 -4.77 19.31 5.04
N ALA A 239 -5.35 18.65 4.04
CA ALA A 239 -6.81 18.46 3.95
C ALA A 239 -7.35 17.60 5.10
N TYR A 240 -6.66 16.51 5.45
CA TYR A 240 -7.00 15.71 6.62
C TYR A 240 -6.94 16.54 7.91
N LYS A 241 -5.86 17.30 8.12
CA LYS A 241 -5.73 18.20 9.28
C LYS A 241 -6.86 19.23 9.32
N TYR A 242 -7.24 19.80 8.18
CA TYR A 242 -8.38 20.73 8.09
C TYR A 242 -9.69 20.08 8.56
N HIS A 243 -10.02 18.89 8.07
CA HIS A 243 -11.29 18.21 8.38
C HIS A 243 -11.36 17.61 9.79
N PHE A 244 -10.25 17.05 10.30
CA PHE A 244 -10.28 16.22 11.50
C PHE A 244 -9.52 16.81 12.70
N GLN A 245 -8.61 17.77 12.47
CA GLN A 245 -7.80 18.39 13.53
C GLN A 245 -7.99 19.92 13.60
N GLY A 246 -8.68 20.52 12.61
CA GLY A 246 -8.87 21.94 12.51
C GLY A 246 -9.94 22.44 13.47
N GLY A 247 -9.58 23.41 14.30
CA GLY A 247 -10.58 24.25 14.96
C GLY A 247 -11.30 25.15 13.94
N LYS A 248 -12.35 25.85 14.39
CA LYS A 248 -13.22 26.74 13.58
C LYS A 248 -12.54 27.92 12.84
N GLY A 249 -11.22 27.93 12.67
CA GLY A 249 -10.47 29.01 12.02
C GLY A 249 -9.38 28.57 11.05
N ASN A 250 -9.19 27.27 10.80
CA ASN A 250 -8.17 26.83 9.85
C ASN A 250 -8.63 27.12 8.42
N PRO A 251 -7.82 27.84 7.60
CA PRO A 251 -8.16 28.05 6.21
C PRO A 251 -8.11 26.72 5.45
N LEU A 252 -8.97 26.60 4.44
CA LEU A 252 -8.91 25.50 3.49
C LEU A 252 -7.52 25.50 2.82
N PRO A 253 -6.80 24.36 2.77
CA PRO A 253 -5.50 24.31 2.13
C PRO A 253 -5.60 24.54 0.62
N TYR A 254 -4.50 24.98 0.01
CA TYR A 254 -4.37 24.95 -1.44
C TYR A 254 -4.37 23.50 -1.93
N LEU A 255 -5.21 23.20 -2.91
CA LEU A 255 -5.31 21.89 -3.54
C LEU A 255 -5.02 22.01 -5.03
N GLY A 256 -4.03 21.24 -5.48
CA GLY A 256 -3.59 21.16 -6.86
C GLY A 256 -4.51 20.29 -7.70
N ARG A 257 -4.18 20.22 -8.99
CA ARG A 257 -4.98 19.51 -9.99
C ARG A 257 -5.08 18.01 -9.68
N GLY A 258 -6.31 17.51 -9.58
CA GLY A 258 -6.62 16.12 -9.25
C GLY A 258 -6.84 15.85 -7.75
N LEU A 259 -6.68 16.86 -6.89
CA LEU A 259 -6.90 16.77 -5.43
C LEU A 259 -8.02 17.69 -4.95
N GLU A 260 -8.71 18.39 -5.85
CA GLU A 260 -9.70 19.41 -5.52
C GLU A 260 -10.87 18.85 -4.69
N SER A 261 -11.21 17.57 -4.89
CA SER A 261 -12.25 16.89 -4.13
C SER A 261 -11.95 16.85 -2.62
N LEU A 262 -10.68 16.83 -2.21
CA LEU A 262 -10.26 16.77 -0.81
C LEU A 262 -10.74 17.99 0.00
N ALA A 263 -11.08 19.10 -0.66
CA ALA A 263 -11.61 20.29 0.02
C ALA A 263 -12.92 20.01 0.76
N ASN A 264 -13.78 19.19 0.15
CA ASN A 264 -15.16 18.99 0.61
C ASN A 264 -15.51 17.52 0.86
N ARG A 265 -14.53 16.61 0.70
CA ARG A 265 -14.68 15.16 0.89
C ARG A 265 -13.77 14.67 2.02
N PRO A 266 -14.16 14.83 3.29
CA PRO A 266 -13.37 14.38 4.43
C PRO A 266 -13.12 12.87 4.40
N ASP A 267 -14.06 12.11 3.85
CA ASP A 267 -13.96 10.66 3.63
C ASP A 267 -12.79 10.31 2.69
N ILE A 268 -12.66 11.01 1.55
CA ILE A 268 -11.58 10.76 0.59
C ILE A 268 -10.23 11.27 1.13
N ALA A 269 -10.20 12.37 1.89
CA ALA A 269 -8.98 12.83 2.56
C ALA A 269 -8.47 11.80 3.58
N LEU A 270 -9.38 11.21 4.37
CA LEU A 270 -9.05 10.12 5.28
C LEU A 270 -8.59 8.86 4.54
N MET A 271 -9.30 8.43 3.49
CA MET A 271 -8.92 7.23 2.72
C MET A 271 -7.57 7.40 2.02
N GLY A 272 -7.29 8.57 1.45
CA GLY A 272 -5.99 8.91 0.89
C GLY A 272 -4.87 8.89 1.94
N LEU A 273 -5.15 9.37 3.16
CA LEU A 273 -4.22 9.28 4.28
C LEU A 273 -3.95 7.83 4.70
N VAL A 274 -5.00 7.02 4.86
CA VAL A 274 -4.86 5.61 5.26
C VAL A 274 -4.06 4.83 4.22
N LEU A 275 -4.28 5.07 2.92
CA LEU A 275 -3.47 4.48 1.85
C LEU A 275 -2.01 4.92 1.94
N HIS A 276 -1.75 6.22 2.10
CA HIS A 276 -0.38 6.72 2.25
C HIS A 276 0.32 6.13 3.48
N GLU A 277 -0.36 6.02 4.62
CA GLU A 277 0.21 5.42 5.84
C GLU A 277 0.49 3.93 5.67
N ALA A 278 -0.35 3.19 4.95
CA ALA A 278 -0.11 1.79 4.62
C ALA A 278 1.13 1.62 3.72
N ASP A 279 1.28 2.50 2.74
CA ASP A 279 2.40 2.50 1.78
C ASP A 279 3.75 2.73 2.48
N ILE A 280 3.80 3.62 3.46
CA ILE A 280 5.04 3.94 4.20
C ILE A 280 5.27 3.05 5.44
N ALA A 281 4.30 2.20 5.83
CA ALA A 281 4.32 1.53 7.12
C ALA A 281 5.47 0.53 7.29
N ALA A 282 5.89 -0.19 6.24
CA ALA A 282 7.06 -1.08 6.35
C ALA A 282 8.37 -0.30 6.59
N SER A 283 8.48 0.87 5.95
CA SER A 283 9.64 1.75 6.07
C SER A 283 9.66 2.58 7.36
N ALA A 284 8.51 2.89 7.98
CA ALA A 284 8.44 3.80 9.14
C ALA A 284 7.69 3.28 10.38
N GLY A 285 6.92 2.20 10.27
CA GLY A 285 5.90 1.84 11.27
C GLY A 285 6.03 0.46 11.91
N LEU A 286 6.89 -0.42 11.40
CA LEU A 286 7.02 -1.79 11.91
C LEU A 286 8.20 -1.96 12.87
N ASP A 287 9.39 -2.27 12.35
CA ASP A 287 10.60 -2.48 13.14
C ASP A 287 11.80 -1.94 12.38
N TYR A 288 12.83 -1.49 13.09
CA TYR A 288 14.00 -0.89 12.46
C TYR A 288 14.75 -1.86 11.55
N SER A 289 14.72 -3.17 11.83
CA SER A 289 15.30 -4.17 10.92
C SER A 289 14.59 -4.22 9.56
N VAL A 290 13.27 -4.04 9.54
CA VAL A 290 12.46 -3.92 8.31
C VAL A 290 12.75 -2.59 7.63
N THR A 291 12.75 -1.48 8.37
CA THR A 291 13.11 -0.16 7.82
C THR A 291 14.45 -0.16 7.10
N LYS A 292 15.50 -0.77 7.69
CA LYS A 292 16.82 -0.91 7.05
C LYS A 292 16.74 -1.69 5.74
N PHE A 293 15.98 -2.78 5.73
CA PHE A 293 15.78 -3.64 4.57
C PHE A 293 15.05 -2.91 3.44
N GLU A 294 13.90 -2.28 3.75
CA GLU A 294 13.10 -1.52 2.77
C GLU A 294 13.88 -0.32 2.21
N THR A 295 14.58 0.42 3.08
CA THR A 295 15.45 1.54 2.64
C THR A 295 16.52 1.05 1.68
N ARG A 296 17.10 -0.13 1.93
CA ARG A 296 18.09 -0.71 1.03
C ARG A 296 17.49 -1.10 -0.32
N LEU A 297 16.33 -1.75 -0.34
CA LEU A 297 15.62 -2.10 -1.57
C LEU A 297 15.31 -0.86 -2.42
N TYR A 298 14.79 0.20 -1.79
CA TYR A 298 14.48 1.44 -2.49
C TYR A 298 15.72 2.07 -3.14
N ARG A 299 16.84 2.09 -2.39
CA ARG A 299 18.11 2.64 -2.88
C ARG A 299 18.70 1.81 -4.02
N ASP A 300 18.60 0.48 -3.95
CA ASP A 300 18.99 -0.41 -5.03
C ASP A 300 18.15 -0.17 -6.30
N GLU A 301 16.84 0.10 -6.16
CA GLU A 301 15.96 0.40 -7.29
C GLU A 301 16.38 1.67 -8.04
N ILE A 302 16.66 2.76 -7.33
CA ILE A 302 17.05 4.03 -7.93
C ILE A 302 18.56 4.10 -8.25
N ALA A 303 19.25 2.95 -8.24
CA ALA A 303 20.68 2.81 -8.52
C ALA A 303 21.60 3.66 -7.62
N GLN A 304 21.19 3.93 -6.38
CA GLN A 304 21.98 4.67 -5.40
C GLN A 304 22.61 3.71 -4.39
N GLN A 305 23.94 3.69 -4.35
CA GLN A 305 24.66 2.62 -3.64
C GLN A 305 24.64 2.74 -2.11
N GLU A 306 24.48 3.94 -1.57
CA GLU A 306 24.52 4.18 -0.13
C GLU A 306 23.10 4.20 0.43
N ALA A 307 22.82 3.31 1.39
CA ALA A 307 21.62 3.32 2.21
C ALA A 307 22.09 3.31 3.66
N GLY A 308 21.67 4.27 4.48
CA GLY A 308 22.12 4.37 5.87
C GLY A 308 21.13 5.11 6.78
N PRO A 309 21.46 5.23 8.07
CA PRO A 309 20.61 5.89 9.06
C PRO A 309 20.12 7.28 8.66
N GLN A 310 20.97 8.10 8.02
CA GLN A 310 20.57 9.42 7.54
C GLN A 310 19.41 9.36 6.53
N ASN A 311 19.42 8.39 5.61
CA ASN A 311 18.34 8.25 4.64
C ASN A 311 17.00 7.89 5.31
N VAL A 312 17.06 7.13 6.42
CA VAL A 312 15.87 6.86 7.23
C VAL A 312 15.37 8.15 7.87
N LEU A 313 16.25 8.97 8.45
CA LEU A 313 15.85 10.25 9.04
C LEU A 313 15.25 11.19 7.99
N ASP A 314 15.87 11.30 6.81
CA ASP A 314 15.34 12.13 5.72
C ASP A 314 13.94 11.65 5.31
N PHE A 315 13.71 10.34 5.21
CA PHE A 315 12.37 9.80 4.93
C PHE A 315 11.36 10.07 6.05
N LEU A 316 11.77 9.90 7.31
CA LEU A 316 10.90 10.17 8.46
C LEU A 316 10.55 11.66 8.57
N ASP A 317 11.48 12.54 8.23
CA ASP A 317 11.30 14.00 8.32
C ASP A 317 10.41 14.49 7.17
N GLU A 318 10.73 14.08 5.95
CA GLU A 318 10.11 14.67 4.76
C GLU A 318 8.84 13.98 4.32
N VAL A 319 8.82 12.65 4.38
CA VAL A 319 7.66 11.87 3.98
C VAL A 319 6.73 11.70 5.18
N CYS A 320 7.24 11.19 6.30
CA CYS A 320 6.39 10.87 7.44
C CYS A 320 6.05 12.09 8.31
N GLN A 321 6.84 13.16 8.29
CA GLN A 321 6.76 14.27 9.25
C GLN A 321 6.83 13.80 10.71
N ARG A 322 7.64 12.76 10.95
CA ARG A 322 7.84 12.03 12.21
C ARG A 322 6.56 11.55 12.91
N GLN A 323 5.48 11.31 12.17
CA GLN A 323 4.24 10.84 12.77
C GLN A 323 3.35 10.08 11.78
N MET A 324 2.52 9.19 12.32
CA MET A 324 1.27 8.83 11.66
C MET A 324 0.19 9.83 12.11
N LEU A 325 -0.68 10.24 11.19
CA LEU A 325 -1.72 11.24 11.42
C LEU A 325 -3.08 10.61 11.71
N SER A 326 -3.40 9.46 11.12
CA SER A 326 -4.68 8.79 11.37
C SER A 326 -4.70 8.17 12.77
N GLY A 327 -5.89 8.11 13.39
CA GLY A 327 -6.01 7.46 14.71
C GLY A 327 -5.58 5.98 14.68
N ALA A 328 -5.88 5.27 13.59
CA ALA A 328 -5.45 3.90 13.36
C ALA A 328 -3.92 3.77 13.20
N GLY A 329 -3.31 4.63 12.39
CA GLY A 329 -1.86 4.67 12.17
C GLY A 329 -1.10 5.03 13.43
N GLN A 330 -1.58 6.00 14.23
CA GLN A 330 -1.00 6.32 15.52
C GLN A 330 -1.04 5.13 16.48
N LYS A 331 -2.18 4.43 16.53
CA LYS A 331 -2.38 3.29 17.42
C LYS A 331 -1.48 2.10 17.03
N LEU A 332 -1.31 1.82 15.73
CA LEU A 332 -0.52 0.68 15.25
C LEU A 332 0.97 0.97 15.18
N TYR A 333 1.36 2.17 14.75
CA TYR A 333 2.73 2.43 14.32
C TYR A 333 3.44 3.55 15.11
N GLY A 334 2.71 4.39 15.85
CA GLY A 334 3.28 5.58 16.48
C GLY A 334 4.47 5.30 17.41
N ALA A 335 4.34 4.27 18.27
CA ALA A 335 5.41 3.88 19.18
C ALA A 335 6.64 3.30 18.44
N ASN A 336 6.41 2.55 17.36
CA ASN A 336 7.48 1.98 16.54
C ASN A 336 8.22 3.06 15.75
N LEU A 337 7.49 4.02 15.17
CA LEU A 337 8.06 5.15 14.46
C LEU A 337 9.00 5.94 15.37
N ALA A 338 8.55 6.28 16.59
CA ALA A 338 9.38 6.97 17.57
C ALA A 338 10.67 6.19 17.90
N ARG A 339 10.56 4.86 18.04
CA ARG A 339 11.72 3.99 18.27
C ARG A 339 12.66 3.93 17.06
N ILE A 340 12.12 3.83 15.84
CA ILE A 340 12.87 3.82 14.59
C ILE A 340 13.65 5.13 14.44
N CYS A 341 13.00 6.27 14.73
CA CYS A 341 13.65 7.58 14.76
C CYS A 341 14.84 7.61 15.72
N ALA A 342 14.64 7.18 16.98
CA ALA A 342 15.71 7.16 17.97
C ALA A 342 16.89 6.26 17.57
N LEU A 343 16.62 5.10 16.98
CA LEU A 343 17.67 4.17 16.50
C LEU A 343 18.41 4.73 15.28
N ALA A 344 17.72 5.42 14.38
CA ALA A 344 18.36 6.08 13.23
C ALA A 344 19.23 7.28 13.68
N GLU A 345 18.76 8.08 14.64
CA GLU A 345 19.55 9.17 15.23
C GLU A 345 20.83 8.65 15.91
N ASP A 346 20.74 7.55 16.65
CA ASP A 346 21.90 6.87 17.22
C ASP A 346 22.83 6.33 16.13
N GLY A 347 22.29 5.75 15.07
CA GLY A 347 23.06 5.29 13.90
C GLY A 347 23.85 6.41 13.22
N VAL A 348 23.27 7.61 13.08
CA VAL A 348 23.96 8.79 12.54
C VAL A 348 25.07 9.24 13.49
N LYS A 349 24.79 9.36 14.79
CA LYS A 349 25.79 9.72 15.82
C LYS A 349 26.97 8.74 15.86
N ASN A 350 26.71 7.47 15.56
CA ASN A 350 27.70 6.39 15.52
C ASN A 350 28.35 6.21 14.14
N GLY A 351 28.33 7.24 13.29
CA GLY A 351 29.10 7.33 12.05
C GLY A 351 28.33 6.99 10.77
N ASN A 352 26.99 6.94 10.82
CA ASN A 352 26.11 6.75 9.65
C ASN A 352 26.53 5.56 8.76
N LYS A 353 26.87 4.43 9.39
CA LYS A 353 27.37 3.26 8.67
C LYS A 353 26.33 2.75 7.66
N PRO A 354 26.72 2.47 6.41
CA PRO A 354 25.81 1.90 5.43
C PRO A 354 25.18 0.59 5.91
N PHE A 355 23.91 0.41 5.61
CA PHE A 355 23.21 -0.85 5.80
C PHE A 355 23.76 -1.93 4.89
N THR A 356 23.70 -3.18 5.35
CA THR A 356 24.07 -4.35 4.55
C THR A 356 23.11 -4.52 3.37
N ARG A 357 23.54 -5.30 2.39
CA ARG A 357 22.68 -5.68 1.27
C ARG A 357 21.48 -6.51 1.74
N PRO A 358 20.37 -6.54 0.97
CA PRO A 358 19.16 -7.28 1.36
C PRO A 358 19.42 -8.75 1.69
N GLU A 359 20.28 -9.43 0.91
CA GLU A 359 20.65 -10.84 1.07
C GLU A 359 21.38 -11.20 2.38
N ASP A 360 22.00 -10.19 3.00
CA ASP A 360 22.79 -10.27 4.24
C ASP A 360 22.08 -9.58 5.42
N SER A 361 20.86 -9.08 5.23
CA SER A 361 20.15 -8.31 6.23
C SER A 361 19.85 -9.12 7.51
N GLU A 362 19.88 -8.44 8.66
CA GLU A 362 19.42 -8.98 9.95
C GLU A 362 17.96 -9.45 9.87
N PHE A 363 17.15 -8.75 9.07
CA PHE A 363 15.76 -9.09 8.82
C PHE A 363 15.62 -10.50 8.23
N LEU A 364 16.37 -10.85 7.18
CA LEU A 364 16.27 -12.18 6.56
C LEU A 364 17.11 -13.27 7.25
N SER A 365 18.23 -12.91 7.88
CA SER A 365 19.15 -13.90 8.49
C SER A 365 18.58 -14.66 9.69
N SER A 366 17.61 -14.09 10.40
CA SER A 366 16.91 -14.76 11.50
C SER A 366 16.02 -15.92 11.05
N ALA A 367 15.48 -15.90 9.82
CA ALA A 367 14.72 -17.02 9.26
C ALA A 367 15.61 -18.20 8.84
N ARG A 368 16.82 -17.93 8.32
CA ARG A 368 17.74 -18.99 7.88
C ARG A 368 18.21 -19.89 9.03
N LYS A 369 18.22 -19.39 10.27
CA LYS A 369 18.59 -20.15 11.47
C LYS A 369 17.48 -21.05 12.02
N GLN A 370 16.24 -20.89 11.58
CA GLN A 370 15.10 -21.71 12.03
C GLN A 370 14.84 -22.91 11.12
N ASN A 371 15.37 -22.89 9.89
CA ASN A 371 15.25 -23.96 8.90
C ASN A 371 16.52 -24.83 8.80
N GLN A 372 17.50 -24.60 9.67
CA GLN A 372 18.67 -25.45 9.92
C GLN A 372 18.47 -26.13 11.27
#